data_AF-C8XAI2-F1
#
_entry.id   AF-C8XAI2-F1
#
_cell.length_a   1.000
_cell.length_b   1.000
_cell.length_c   1.000
_cell.angle_alpha   90.00
_cell.angle_beta   90.00
_cell.angle_gamma   90.00
#
_symmetry.space_group_name_H-M   'P 1'
#
loop_
_entity.id
_entity.type
_entity.pdbx_description
1 polymer ?
#
loop_
_entity_poly.entity_id
_entity_poly.type
_entity_poly.pdbx_seq_one_letter_code
_entity_poly.pdbx_strand_id
1 'polypeptide(L)'
;MFIAGTERWKVVLVEPEALRIALYVRDAAGLTPHTDPEIPPLDPSWQWQPVWSRRPVEPAEPRGLRLLTRREVDPAVAAHQWARWWEHLLDAGSAAIDDLRPPHFPALLHVPDLRALVERHYHQACIWSDSLGGDPRIRHAHAAPGPGLNALIAELPTLLGRPPHDFSIRVSVIGVQSKQAWVLRPDHFLLTRRLTFDLENSLDWLRRRILAVA
;
A
#
# COMPACT_ATOMS: atom_id res chain seq x y z
N MET A 1 -6.33 7.46 6.70
CA MET A 1 -6.58 6.40 7.69
C MET A 1 -8.00 6.55 8.20
N PHE A 2 -8.69 5.44 8.36
CA PHE A 2 -10.03 5.37 8.92
C PHE A 2 -10.04 4.27 10.00
N ILE A 3 -10.73 4.52 11.12
CA ILE A 3 -10.87 3.56 12.21
C ILE A 3 -12.35 3.42 12.50
N ALA A 4 -12.85 2.18 12.52
CA ALA A 4 -14.18 1.85 12.99
C ALA A 4 -14.11 0.99 14.25
N GLY A 5 -15.02 1.23 15.19
CA GLY A 5 -15.20 0.42 16.40
C GLY A 5 -14.78 1.11 17.70
N THR A 6 -14.39 0.29 18.67
CA THR A 6 -14.03 0.71 20.03
C THR A 6 -12.57 0.37 20.32
N GLU A 7 -12.08 0.67 21.53
CA GLU A 7 -10.72 0.24 21.91
C GLU A 7 -10.56 -1.28 22.05
N ARG A 8 -11.67 -2.02 22.29
CA ARG A 8 -11.63 -3.48 22.46
C ARG A 8 -11.71 -4.22 21.14
N TRP A 9 -12.57 -3.75 20.23
CA TRP A 9 -12.70 -4.33 18.89
C TRP A 9 -12.72 -3.22 17.84
N LYS A 10 -11.74 -3.25 16.94
CA LYS A 10 -11.59 -2.23 15.91
C LYS A 10 -11.11 -2.78 14.58
N VAL A 11 -11.49 -2.05 13.53
CA VAL A 11 -11.01 -2.23 12.17
C VAL A 11 -10.31 -0.95 11.75
N VAL A 12 -9.03 -1.05 11.40
CA VAL A 12 -8.20 0.06 10.95
C VAL A 12 -7.97 -0.07 9.46
N LEU A 13 -8.49 0.86 8.67
CA LEU A 13 -8.30 0.92 7.23
C LEU A 13 -7.32 2.01 6.84
N VAL A 14 -6.25 1.64 6.14
CA VAL A 14 -5.16 2.55 5.76
C VAL A 14 -4.62 2.19 4.39
N GLU A 15 -4.19 3.19 3.63
CA GLU A 15 -3.31 2.98 2.48
C GLU A 15 -1.90 3.43 2.91
N PRO A 16 -1.01 2.49 3.28
CA PRO A 16 0.34 2.82 3.70
C PRO A 16 1.14 3.46 2.57
N GLU A 17 1.83 4.55 2.90
CA GLU A 17 2.69 5.25 1.95
C GLU A 17 3.84 4.36 1.43
N ALA A 18 4.43 3.56 2.31
CA ALA A 18 5.51 2.65 1.93
C ALA A 18 5.06 1.64 0.85
N LEU A 19 3.83 1.12 0.93
CA LEU A 19 3.28 0.23 -0.10
C LEU A 19 3.06 0.97 -1.43
N ARG A 20 2.59 2.23 -1.39
CA ARG A 20 2.45 3.07 -2.59
C ARG A 20 3.80 3.31 -3.27
N ILE A 21 4.84 3.65 -2.50
CA ILE A 21 6.20 3.85 -3.00
C ILE A 21 6.76 2.56 -3.58
N ALA A 22 6.57 1.42 -2.90
CA ALA A 22 7.06 0.13 -3.38
C ALA A 22 6.44 -0.27 -4.72
N LEU A 23 5.12 -0.10 -4.88
CA LEU A 23 4.43 -0.35 -6.14
C LEU A 23 4.88 0.61 -7.25
N TYR A 24 5.09 1.89 -6.92
CA TYR A 24 5.65 2.85 -7.87
C TYR A 24 7.02 2.37 -8.38
N VAL A 25 7.93 2.00 -7.48
CA VAL A 25 9.28 1.54 -7.83
C VAL A 25 9.21 0.29 -8.70
N ARG A 26 8.34 -0.68 -8.34
CA ARG A 26 8.13 -1.91 -9.13
C ARG A 26 7.79 -1.59 -10.58
N ASP A 27 6.76 -0.78 -10.80
CA ASP A 27 6.24 -0.50 -12.13
C ASP A 27 7.15 0.44 -12.92
N ALA A 28 7.75 1.45 -12.27
CA ALA A 28 8.67 2.38 -12.91
C ALA A 28 10.00 1.71 -13.33
N ALA A 29 10.44 0.68 -12.60
CA ALA A 29 11.60 -0.13 -12.94
C ALA A 29 11.27 -1.34 -13.84
N GLY A 30 9.98 -1.57 -14.16
CA GLY A 30 9.55 -2.69 -15.01
C GLY A 30 9.79 -4.07 -14.38
N LEU A 31 9.78 -4.16 -13.05
CA LEU A 31 9.99 -5.42 -12.34
C LEU A 31 8.76 -6.32 -12.47
N THR A 32 9.00 -7.62 -12.62
CA THR A 32 7.97 -8.67 -12.64
C THR A 32 8.19 -9.67 -11.48
N PRO A 33 8.05 -9.21 -10.22
CA PRO A 33 8.28 -10.06 -9.05
C PRO A 33 7.20 -11.12 -8.91
N HIS A 34 7.60 -12.33 -8.54
CA HIS A 34 6.66 -13.36 -8.10
C HIS A 34 6.21 -13.04 -6.66
N THR A 35 4.90 -12.87 -6.47
CA THR A 35 4.27 -12.58 -5.18
C THR A 35 3.11 -13.54 -4.95
N ASP A 36 2.87 -13.89 -3.69
CA ASP A 36 1.66 -14.58 -3.26
C ASP A 36 0.96 -13.73 -2.18
N PRO A 37 -0.17 -13.08 -2.49
CA PRO A 37 -0.88 -13.11 -3.76
C PRO A 37 -0.19 -12.32 -4.89
N GLU A 38 -0.50 -12.67 -6.15
CA GLU A 38 -0.06 -11.88 -7.30
C GLU A 38 -0.66 -10.47 -7.25
N ILE A 39 0.21 -9.46 -7.27
CA ILE A 39 -0.19 -8.06 -7.17
C ILE A 39 -0.28 -7.41 -8.57
N PRO A 40 -1.48 -6.97 -9.02
CA PRO A 40 -1.65 -6.35 -10.33
C PRO A 40 -0.85 -5.05 -10.52
N PRO A 41 -0.73 -4.54 -11.76
CA PRO A 41 -0.11 -3.26 -12.05
C PRO A 41 -0.77 -2.10 -11.30
N LEU A 42 -0.01 -1.04 -11.07
CA LEU A 42 -0.41 0.15 -10.31
C LEU A 42 -1.57 0.89 -10.99
N ASP A 43 -2.47 1.42 -10.16
CA ASP A 43 -3.59 2.28 -10.57
C ASP A 43 -3.72 3.51 -9.65
N PRO A 44 -3.60 4.73 -10.18
CA PRO A 44 -3.26 5.05 -11.57
C PRO A 44 -1.81 4.65 -11.91
N SER A 45 -1.45 4.60 -13.20
CA SER A 45 -0.09 4.27 -13.64
C SER A 45 0.96 5.21 -13.01
N TRP A 46 2.20 4.74 -12.86
CA TRP A 46 3.33 5.54 -12.36
C TRP A 46 3.62 6.79 -13.22
N GLN A 47 3.19 6.78 -14.48
CA GLN A 47 3.30 7.93 -15.40
C GLN A 47 2.21 8.98 -15.20
N TRP A 48 1.15 8.64 -14.46
CA TRP A 48 0.06 9.55 -14.20
C TRP A 48 0.55 10.72 -13.34
N GLN A 49 0.29 11.94 -13.82
CA GLN A 49 0.54 13.17 -13.07
C GLN A 49 -0.69 14.07 -13.15
N PRO A 50 -1.35 14.38 -12.03
CA PRO A 50 -2.47 15.28 -12.05
C PRO A 50 -1.98 16.71 -12.30
N VAL A 51 -2.82 17.53 -12.93
CA VAL A 51 -2.50 18.93 -13.29
C VAL A 51 -2.10 19.81 -12.09
N TRP A 52 -2.49 19.42 -10.89
CA TRP A 52 -2.19 20.13 -9.64
C TRP A 52 -1.00 19.54 -8.87
N SER A 53 -0.41 18.45 -9.36
CA SER A 53 0.87 17.94 -8.84
C SER A 53 2.00 18.90 -9.22
N ARG A 54 2.98 19.08 -8.31
CA ARG A 54 4.22 19.74 -8.68
C ARG A 54 4.90 18.87 -9.73
N ARG A 55 4.94 19.35 -10.98
CA ARG A 55 5.69 18.67 -12.03
C ARG A 55 7.12 18.52 -11.54
N PRO A 56 7.67 17.30 -11.51
CA PRO A 56 9.05 17.13 -11.10
C PRO A 56 9.91 17.92 -12.08
N VAL A 57 10.55 18.97 -11.59
CA VAL A 57 11.68 19.55 -12.30
C VAL A 57 12.76 18.48 -12.17
N GLU A 58 12.98 17.69 -13.22
CA GLU A 58 14.17 16.84 -13.25
C GLU A 58 15.35 17.78 -12.96
N PRO A 59 16.10 17.59 -11.86
CA PRO A 59 17.35 18.29 -11.73
C PRO A 59 18.17 17.91 -12.97
N ALA A 60 18.66 18.91 -13.69
CA ALA A 60 19.53 18.71 -14.83
C ALA A 60 20.84 18.09 -14.33
N GLU A 61 20.84 16.79 -14.06
CA GLU A 61 22.06 16.06 -13.76
C GLU A 61 22.90 16.04 -15.04
N PRO A 62 24.18 16.42 -14.98
CA PRO A 62 25.06 16.27 -16.13
C PRO A 62 25.04 14.80 -16.55
N ARG A 63 24.61 14.53 -17.80
CA ARG A 63 24.49 13.17 -18.37
C ARG A 63 25.77 12.33 -18.16
N GLY A 64 26.93 12.98 -18.03
CA GLY A 64 28.22 12.36 -17.75
C GLY A 64 28.37 11.76 -16.35
N LEU A 65 27.75 12.31 -15.30
CA LEU A 65 27.87 11.76 -13.94
C LEU A 65 27.01 10.48 -13.77
N ARG A 66 25.82 10.46 -14.41
CA ARG A 66 24.88 9.32 -14.40
C ARG A 66 25.46 8.03 -14.99
N LEU A 67 26.38 8.15 -15.95
CA LEU A 67 27.02 7.00 -16.59
C LEU A 67 28.17 6.44 -15.74
N LEU A 68 28.79 7.25 -14.88
CA LEU A 68 29.96 6.87 -14.08
C LEU A 68 29.58 6.27 -12.72
N THR A 69 28.37 6.48 -12.24
CA THR A 69 27.91 6.03 -10.91
C THR A 69 26.79 4.97 -10.95
N ARG A 70 26.35 4.56 -12.14
CA ARG A 70 25.29 3.56 -12.26
C ARG A 70 25.83 2.17 -11.94
N ARG A 71 25.53 1.67 -10.74
CA ARG A 71 25.59 0.23 -10.47
C ARG A 71 24.73 -0.48 -11.53
N GLU A 72 25.31 -1.48 -12.18
CA GLU A 72 24.53 -2.41 -12.99
C GLU A 72 23.56 -3.16 -12.07
N VAL A 73 22.27 -2.99 -12.33
CA VAL A 73 21.21 -3.64 -11.57
C VAL A 73 20.75 -4.84 -12.37
N ASP A 74 20.81 -6.03 -11.78
CA ASP A 74 20.18 -7.21 -12.37
C ASP A 74 18.68 -7.16 -12.09
N PRO A 75 17.81 -7.04 -13.12
CA PRO A 75 16.37 -6.92 -12.94
C PRO A 75 15.73 -8.16 -12.32
N ALA A 76 16.28 -9.37 -12.55
CA ALA A 76 15.74 -10.60 -11.97
C ALA A 76 16.05 -10.67 -10.47
N VAL A 77 17.27 -10.31 -10.09
CA VAL A 77 17.67 -10.20 -8.68
C VAL A 77 16.87 -9.11 -7.98
N ALA A 78 16.71 -7.94 -8.61
CA ALA A 78 15.92 -6.84 -8.07
C ALA A 78 14.45 -7.21 -7.88
N ALA A 79 13.85 -7.96 -8.81
CA ALA A 79 12.47 -8.45 -8.68
C ALA A 79 12.32 -9.40 -7.47
N HIS A 80 13.25 -10.33 -7.28
CA HIS A 80 13.25 -11.23 -6.11
C HIS A 80 13.45 -10.48 -4.79
N GLN A 81 14.36 -9.51 -4.77
CA GLN A 81 14.58 -8.63 -3.61
C GLN A 81 13.34 -7.79 -3.31
N TRP A 82 12.66 -7.29 -4.34
CA TRP A 82 11.41 -6.54 -4.20
C TRP A 82 10.31 -7.40 -3.59
N ALA A 83 10.13 -8.65 -4.02
CA ALA A 83 9.11 -9.54 -3.47
C ALA A 83 9.29 -9.76 -1.95
N ARG A 84 10.53 -10.02 -1.51
CA ARG A 84 10.85 -10.16 -0.08
C ARG A 84 10.62 -8.87 0.70
N TRP A 85 11.00 -7.74 0.12
CA TRP A 85 10.78 -6.44 0.74
C TRP A 85 9.29 -6.12 0.85
N TRP A 86 8.49 -6.45 -0.16
CA TRP A 86 7.04 -6.27 -0.18
C TRP A 86 6.36 -7.00 0.99
N GLU A 87 6.73 -8.24 1.27
CA GLU A 87 6.23 -9.00 2.43
C GLU A 87 6.54 -8.29 3.75
N HIS A 88 7.78 -7.81 3.93
CA HIS A 88 8.17 -7.02 5.10
C HIS A 88 7.34 -5.74 5.24
N LEU A 89 7.09 -5.02 4.14
CA LEU A 89 6.26 -3.82 4.16
C LEU A 89 4.80 -4.13 4.54
N LEU A 90 4.25 -5.23 4.02
CA LEU A 90 2.92 -5.69 4.40
C LEU A 90 2.84 -5.97 5.89
N ASP A 91 3.87 -6.55 6.48
CA ASP A 91 3.92 -6.84 7.92
C ASP A 91 4.04 -5.57 8.77
N ALA A 92 5.00 -4.70 8.46
CA ALA A 92 5.23 -3.46 9.19
C ALA A 92 4.10 -2.43 9.01
N GLY A 93 3.37 -2.46 7.90
CA GLY A 93 2.25 -1.55 7.62
C GLY A 93 2.69 -0.09 7.58
N SER A 94 2.02 0.80 8.30
CA SER A 94 2.35 2.24 8.30
C SER A 94 3.74 2.55 8.86
N ALA A 95 4.29 1.71 9.75
CA ALA A 95 5.63 1.91 10.30
C ALA A 95 6.74 1.72 9.26
N ALA A 96 6.45 1.01 8.17
CA ALA A 96 7.39 0.70 7.11
C ALA A 96 7.89 1.94 6.34
N ILE A 97 7.28 3.11 6.55
CA ILE A 97 7.76 4.35 5.94
C ILE A 97 9.12 4.79 6.51
N ASP A 98 9.41 4.45 7.78
CA ASP A 98 10.70 4.79 8.39
C ASP A 98 11.85 4.00 7.77
N ASP A 99 11.56 2.81 7.22
CA ASP A 99 12.52 1.99 6.48
C ASP A 99 12.94 2.60 5.14
N LEU A 100 12.12 3.51 4.62
CA LEU A 100 12.32 4.19 3.35
C LEU A 100 12.99 5.57 3.49
N ARG A 101 13.43 5.94 4.69
CA ARG A 101 13.99 7.27 4.94
C ARG A 101 15.42 7.42 4.38
N PRO A 102 15.68 8.38 3.48
CA PRO A 102 17.04 8.71 3.04
C PRO A 102 17.90 9.21 4.21
N PRO A 103 19.24 9.12 4.12
CA PRO A 103 20.03 8.61 2.99
C PRO A 103 20.34 7.11 3.06
N HIS A 104 19.97 6.43 4.14
CA HIS A 104 20.52 5.11 4.47
C HIS A 104 19.65 3.94 4.01
N PHE A 105 18.33 4.12 3.86
CA PHE A 105 17.37 3.07 3.50
C PHE A 105 17.64 1.77 4.29
N PRO A 106 17.47 1.78 5.63
CA PRO A 106 17.98 0.73 6.51
C PRO A 106 17.47 -0.68 6.14
N ALA A 107 16.21 -0.81 5.71
CA ALA A 107 15.68 -2.12 5.27
C ALA A 107 16.27 -2.63 3.94
N LEU A 108 16.96 -1.76 3.19
CA LEU A 108 17.51 -2.07 1.87
C LEU A 108 19.03 -2.37 1.90
N LEU A 109 19.66 -2.38 3.08
CA LEU A 109 21.10 -2.60 3.21
C LEU A 109 21.58 -3.96 2.66
N HIS A 110 20.73 -4.98 2.77
CA HIS A 110 21.04 -6.35 2.32
C HIS A 110 20.49 -6.68 0.92
N VAL A 111 19.89 -5.71 0.24
CA VAL A 111 19.24 -5.87 -1.09
C VAL A 111 19.72 -4.77 -2.03
N PRO A 112 20.99 -4.80 -2.45
CA PRO A 112 21.64 -3.65 -3.06
C PRO A 112 21.13 -3.30 -4.47
N ASP A 113 20.59 -4.27 -5.21
CA ASP A 113 20.00 -4.06 -6.54
C ASP A 113 18.66 -3.33 -6.44
N LEU A 114 17.80 -3.77 -5.51
CA LEU A 114 16.59 -3.05 -5.15
C LEU A 114 16.90 -1.67 -4.58
N ARG A 115 17.90 -1.55 -3.70
CA ARG A 115 18.32 -0.27 -3.12
C ARG A 115 18.67 0.75 -4.20
N ALA A 116 19.44 0.35 -5.21
CA ALA A 116 19.81 1.23 -6.33
C ALA A 116 18.59 1.68 -7.15
N LEU A 117 17.56 0.84 -7.29
CA LEU A 117 16.29 1.22 -7.92
C LEU A 117 15.48 2.17 -7.03
N VAL A 118 15.36 1.89 -5.74
CA VAL A 118 14.67 2.77 -4.79
C VAL A 118 15.35 4.14 -4.77
N GLU A 119 16.66 4.22 -4.60
CA GLU A 119 17.42 5.48 -4.63
C GLU A 119 17.16 6.29 -5.91
N ARG A 120 17.11 5.62 -7.07
CA ARG A 120 16.83 6.25 -8.38
C ARG A 120 15.41 6.81 -8.48
N HIS A 121 14.43 6.11 -7.94
CA HIS A 121 13.01 6.42 -8.12
C HIS A 121 12.37 7.11 -6.92
N TYR A 122 13.02 7.15 -5.75
CA TYR A 122 12.44 7.55 -4.47
C TYR A 122 11.81 8.94 -4.51
N HIS A 123 12.54 9.93 -4.98
CA HIS A 123 12.03 11.31 -5.04
C HIS A 123 10.77 11.42 -5.92
N GLN A 124 10.76 10.73 -7.07
CA GLN A 124 9.60 10.70 -7.96
C GLN A 124 8.43 9.93 -7.35
N ALA A 125 8.73 8.82 -6.65
CA ALA A 125 7.75 8.02 -5.93
C ALA A 125 7.07 8.82 -4.81
N CYS A 126 7.82 9.63 -4.05
CA CYS A 126 7.27 10.52 -3.03
C CYS A 126 6.33 11.57 -3.64
N ILE A 127 6.77 12.29 -4.69
CA ILE A 127 5.91 13.29 -5.36
C ILE A 127 4.62 12.65 -5.88
N TRP A 128 4.73 11.47 -6.52
CA TRP A 128 3.58 10.74 -7.04
C TRP A 128 2.65 10.27 -5.91
N SER A 129 3.21 9.73 -4.83
CA SER A 129 2.48 9.29 -3.64
C SER A 129 1.76 10.45 -2.96
N ASP A 130 2.43 11.59 -2.79
CA ASP A 130 1.84 12.81 -2.23
C ASP A 130 0.70 13.33 -3.11
N SER A 131 0.87 13.28 -4.44
CA SER A 131 -0.16 13.67 -5.39
C SER A 131 -1.39 12.77 -5.31
N LEU A 132 -1.22 11.47 -5.08
CA LEU A 132 -2.37 10.58 -4.84
C LEU A 132 -3.02 10.81 -3.49
N GLY A 133 -2.22 10.91 -2.43
CA GLY A 133 -2.71 11.15 -1.07
C GLY A 133 -3.42 12.50 -0.97
N GLY A 134 -3.02 13.45 -1.80
CA GLY A 134 -3.64 14.75 -1.93
C GLY A 134 -4.99 14.74 -2.67
N ASP A 135 -5.26 13.75 -3.53
CA ASP A 135 -6.44 13.75 -4.41
C ASP A 135 -7.71 13.56 -3.56
N PRO A 136 -8.65 14.54 -3.56
CA PRO A 136 -9.89 14.41 -2.82
C PRO A 136 -10.68 13.15 -3.18
N ARG A 137 -10.66 12.71 -4.45
CA ARG A 137 -11.39 11.53 -4.91
C ARG A 137 -10.84 10.26 -4.26
N ILE A 138 -9.52 10.14 -4.17
CA ILE A 138 -8.85 9.03 -3.50
C ILE A 138 -9.13 9.08 -2.00
N ARG A 139 -8.98 10.25 -1.36
CA ARG A 139 -9.28 10.40 0.07
C ARG A 139 -10.72 10.03 0.42
N HIS A 140 -11.68 10.49 -0.39
CA HIS A 140 -13.09 10.14 -0.21
C HIS A 140 -13.33 8.64 -0.39
N ALA A 141 -12.72 8.01 -1.40
CA ALA A 141 -12.81 6.58 -1.62
C ALA A 141 -12.32 5.75 -0.43
N HIS A 142 -11.19 6.14 0.16
CA HIS A 142 -10.65 5.46 1.34
C HIS A 142 -11.57 5.56 2.55
N ALA A 143 -12.27 6.68 2.71
CA ALA A 143 -13.21 6.88 3.81
C ALA A 143 -14.59 6.28 3.54
N ALA A 144 -14.92 5.96 2.28
CA ALA A 144 -16.27 5.60 1.87
C ALA A 144 -16.84 4.34 2.57
N PRO A 145 -16.06 3.25 2.82
CA PRO A 145 -16.56 2.11 3.59
C PRO A 145 -16.87 2.43 5.06
N GLY A 146 -16.43 3.59 5.55
CA GLY A 146 -16.38 3.90 6.96
C GLY A 146 -17.73 3.87 7.70
N PRO A 147 -18.78 4.56 7.22
CA PRO A 147 -20.10 4.50 7.83
C PRO A 147 -20.66 3.07 7.91
N GLY A 148 -20.47 2.26 6.86
CA GLY A 148 -20.92 0.86 6.84
C GLY A 148 -20.14 -0.04 7.81
N LEU A 149 -18.84 0.18 7.95
CA LEU A 149 -18.01 -0.52 8.94
C LEU A 149 -18.38 -0.12 10.37
N ASN A 150 -18.65 1.16 10.62
CA ASN A 150 -19.12 1.62 11.93
C ASN A 150 -20.47 0.98 12.29
N ALA A 151 -21.42 0.96 11.36
CA ALA A 151 -22.71 0.30 11.55
C ALA A 151 -22.52 -1.20 11.84
N LEU A 152 -21.72 -1.90 11.04
CA LEU A 152 -21.42 -3.30 11.25
C LEU A 152 -20.83 -3.57 12.65
N ILE A 153 -19.83 -2.79 13.06
CA ILE A 153 -19.19 -2.99 14.36
C ILE A 153 -20.13 -2.69 15.52
N ALA A 154 -20.98 -1.68 15.39
CA ALA A 154 -22.02 -1.38 16.38
C ALA A 154 -23.08 -2.50 16.49
N GLU A 155 -23.36 -3.19 15.38
CA GLU A 155 -24.31 -4.30 15.32
C GLU A 155 -23.73 -5.64 15.81
N LEU A 156 -22.40 -5.79 15.92
CA LEU A 156 -21.75 -7.06 16.30
C LEU A 156 -22.32 -7.70 17.57
N PRO A 157 -22.51 -6.99 18.70
CA PRO A 157 -23.04 -7.61 19.92
C PRO A 157 -24.43 -8.20 19.73
N THR A 158 -25.27 -7.54 18.93
CA THR A 158 -26.62 -7.99 18.59
C THR A 158 -26.57 -9.20 17.67
N LEU A 159 -25.70 -9.18 16.65
CA LEU A 159 -25.55 -10.29 15.70
C LEU A 159 -25.01 -11.56 16.36
N LEU A 160 -24.13 -11.42 17.34
CA LEU A 160 -23.53 -12.55 18.07
C LEU A 160 -24.38 -13.02 19.26
N GLY A 161 -25.35 -12.22 19.72
CA GLY A 161 -26.10 -12.45 20.96
C GLY A 161 -25.25 -12.36 22.24
N ARG A 162 -24.01 -11.86 22.12
CA ARG A 162 -23.02 -11.72 23.19
C ARG A 162 -22.03 -10.61 22.82
N PRO A 163 -21.30 -10.00 23.78
CA PRO A 163 -20.21 -9.10 23.44
C PRO A 163 -19.14 -9.82 22.61
N PRO A 164 -18.60 -9.18 21.54
CA PRO A 164 -17.47 -9.70 20.79
C PRO A 164 -16.23 -9.89 21.69
N HIS A 165 -15.31 -10.75 21.27
CA HIS A 165 -13.99 -10.78 21.88
C HIS A 165 -13.13 -9.58 21.44
N ASP A 166 -12.03 -9.34 22.16
CA ASP A 166 -11.09 -8.28 21.83
C ASP A 166 -10.34 -8.63 20.53
N PHE A 167 -10.40 -7.75 19.53
CA PHE A 167 -9.70 -7.92 18.26
C PHE A 167 -9.26 -6.59 17.64
N SER A 168 -8.21 -6.61 16.84
CA SER A 168 -7.78 -5.46 16.06
C SER A 168 -7.44 -5.90 14.64
N ILE A 169 -8.34 -5.62 13.70
CA ILE A 169 -8.14 -5.97 12.29
C ILE A 169 -7.50 -4.79 11.56
N ARG A 170 -6.39 -5.05 10.89
CA ARG A 170 -5.76 -4.12 9.95
C ARG A 170 -6.21 -4.42 8.53
N VAL A 171 -6.64 -3.39 7.82
CA VAL A 171 -7.01 -3.44 6.41
C VAL A 171 -6.08 -2.51 5.65
N SER A 172 -5.08 -3.10 5.00
CA SER A 172 -4.16 -2.39 4.11
C SER A 172 -4.80 -2.26 2.74
N VAL A 173 -4.84 -1.04 2.20
CA VAL A 173 -5.39 -0.76 0.86
C VAL A 173 -4.25 -0.42 -0.09
N ILE A 174 -4.30 -0.98 -1.30
CA ILE A 174 -3.33 -0.73 -2.37
C ILE A 174 -3.99 -0.26 -3.67
N GLY A 175 -3.41 0.72 -4.34
CA GLY A 175 -3.87 1.22 -5.64
C GLY A 175 -3.38 0.38 -6.81
N VAL A 176 -4.13 -0.66 -7.21
CA VAL A 176 -3.79 -1.55 -8.32
C VAL A 176 -4.98 -1.84 -9.25
N GLN A 177 -4.67 -2.34 -10.45
CA GLN A 177 -5.61 -2.65 -11.53
C GLN A 177 -6.36 -3.97 -11.29
N SER A 178 -7.32 -3.99 -10.35
CA SER A 178 -8.35 -5.04 -10.23
C SER A 178 -9.24 -4.75 -9.02
N LYS A 179 -10.42 -5.39 -8.92
CA LYS A 179 -11.20 -5.46 -7.67
C LYS A 179 -10.86 -6.77 -6.96
N GLN A 180 -9.90 -6.74 -6.05
CA GLN A 180 -9.44 -7.93 -5.34
C GLN A 180 -9.28 -7.66 -3.85
N ALA A 181 -9.32 -8.72 -3.07
CA ALA A 181 -9.03 -8.71 -1.66
C ALA A 181 -8.43 -10.05 -1.24
N TRP A 182 -7.52 -9.99 -0.28
CA TRP A 182 -6.79 -11.14 0.22
C TRP A 182 -6.76 -11.12 1.74
N VAL A 183 -6.77 -12.31 2.32
CA VAL A 183 -6.50 -12.51 3.74
C VAL A 183 -5.02 -12.83 3.86
N LEU A 184 -4.22 -11.89 4.39
CA LEU A 184 -2.80 -12.11 4.62
C LEU A 184 -2.59 -12.86 5.94
N ARG A 185 -3.33 -12.44 6.97
CA ARG A 185 -3.42 -13.08 8.30
C ARG A 185 -4.84 -12.92 8.85
N PRO A 186 -5.23 -13.66 9.91
CA PRO A 186 -6.55 -13.51 10.52
C PRO A 186 -6.90 -12.08 10.94
N ASP A 187 -5.89 -11.29 11.30
CA ASP A 187 -5.99 -9.89 11.74
C ASP A 187 -5.53 -8.89 10.67
N HIS A 188 -5.12 -9.34 9.48
CA HIS A 188 -4.56 -8.47 8.43
C HIS A 188 -5.10 -8.82 7.04
N PHE A 189 -5.87 -7.88 6.48
CA PHE A 189 -6.45 -8.00 5.15
C PHE A 189 -5.80 -6.99 4.19
N LEU A 190 -5.69 -7.40 2.93
CA LEU A 190 -5.23 -6.56 1.83
C LEU A 190 -6.39 -6.34 0.85
N LEU A 191 -6.75 -5.09 0.58
CA LEU A 191 -7.82 -4.73 -0.35
C LEU A 191 -7.27 -3.86 -1.47
N THR A 192 -7.79 -4.00 -2.68
CA THR A 192 -7.51 -3.02 -3.73
C THR A 192 -8.38 -1.78 -3.57
N ARG A 193 -7.85 -0.61 -3.92
CA ARG A 193 -8.61 0.65 -3.90
C ARG A 193 -9.85 0.58 -4.79
N ARG A 194 -9.78 -0.15 -5.91
CA ARG A 194 -10.95 -0.37 -6.78
C ARG A 194 -12.07 -1.12 -6.09
N LEU A 195 -11.76 -2.06 -5.19
CA LEU A 195 -12.77 -2.72 -4.38
C LEU A 195 -13.35 -1.77 -3.33
N THR A 196 -12.56 -0.86 -2.75
CA THR A 196 -13.11 0.11 -1.78
C THR A 196 -14.10 1.10 -2.38
N PHE A 197 -14.03 1.36 -3.70
CA PHE A 197 -15.07 2.11 -4.43
C PHE A 197 -16.38 1.32 -4.59
N ASP A 198 -16.32 -0.01 -4.51
CA ASP A 198 -17.48 -0.90 -4.60
C ASP A 198 -17.96 -1.24 -3.18
N LEU A 199 -18.70 -0.29 -2.60
CA LEU A 199 -19.03 -0.30 -1.18
C LEU A 199 -19.74 -1.58 -0.75
N GLU A 200 -20.74 -2.03 -1.51
CA GLU A 200 -21.50 -3.24 -1.22
C GLU A 200 -20.61 -4.48 -1.16
N ASN A 201 -19.79 -4.69 -2.19
CA ASN A 201 -18.88 -5.83 -2.25
C ASN A 201 -17.77 -5.74 -1.20
N SER A 202 -17.26 -4.53 -0.93
CA SER A 202 -16.23 -4.33 0.10
C SER A 202 -16.77 -4.66 1.50
N LEU A 203 -17.99 -4.22 1.82
CA LEU A 203 -18.63 -4.47 3.11
C LEU A 203 -19.07 -5.92 3.26
N ASP A 204 -19.65 -6.56 2.23
CA ASP A 204 -20.00 -7.99 2.30
C ASP A 204 -18.74 -8.85 2.52
N TRP A 205 -17.66 -8.54 1.78
CA TRP A 205 -16.41 -9.25 1.92
C TRP A 205 -15.84 -9.10 3.34
N LEU A 206 -15.77 -7.87 3.87
CA LEU A 206 -15.25 -7.58 5.21
C LEU A 206 -16.14 -8.16 6.31
N ARG A 207 -17.47 -8.06 6.20
CA ARG A 207 -18.45 -8.56 7.18
C ARG A 207 -18.22 -10.03 7.51
N ARG A 208 -18.10 -10.88 6.48
CA ARG A 208 -17.90 -12.33 6.68
C ARG A 208 -16.61 -12.65 7.43
N ARG A 209 -15.55 -11.88 7.22
CA ARG A 209 -14.26 -12.08 7.91
C ARG A 209 -14.27 -11.50 9.31
N ILE A 210 -14.85 -10.32 9.51
CA ILE A 210 -14.97 -9.70 10.83
C ILE A 210 -15.78 -10.63 11.76
N LEU A 211 -16.90 -11.18 11.30
CA LEU A 211 -17.70 -12.13 12.08
C LEU A 211 -16.96 -13.43 12.44
N ALA A 212 -15.97 -13.85 11.65
CA ALA A 212 -15.16 -15.02 11.96
C ALA A 212 -14.13 -14.76 13.06
N VAL A 213 -13.81 -13.49 13.33
CA VAL A 213 -12.84 -13.01 14.33
C VAL A 213 -13.54 -12.16 15.40
N ALA A 214 -14.87 -12.25 15.53
CA ALA A 214 -15.67 -11.54 16.55
C ALA A 214 -16.35 -12.54 17.50
#